data_AF-W2IR87-F1
#
_entry.id   AF-W2IR87-F1
#
_cell.length_a   1.000
_cell.length_b   1.000
_cell.length_c   1.000
_cell.angle_alpha   90.00
_cell.angle_beta   90.00
_cell.angle_gamma   90.00
#
_symmetry.space_group_name_H-M   'P 1'
#
loop_
_entity.id
_entity.type
_entity.pdbx_description
1 polymer ?
#
loop_
_entity_poly.entity_id
_entity_poly.type
_entity_poly.pdbx_seq_one_letter_code
_entity_poly.pdbx_strand_id
1 'polypeptide(L)'
;SGISLELFDLVYDGMLTTKGIAGAVSNVTRRRQKRFYTLLALAATVIEKCKLNEPNYSPPLFQTVEQYMKEHACLDNEVLQKVWLTQTTVRSRLIDAHMSVSKCAKVTKVDRSQKFRS
;
A
#
# COMPACT_ATOMS: atom_id res chain seq x y z
N SER A 1 -12.97 -7.56 -10.42
CA SER A 1 -11.81 -7.94 -9.61
C SER A 1 -11.59 -6.85 -8.58
N GLY A 2 -11.82 -7.15 -7.29
CA GLY A 2 -11.71 -6.17 -6.23
C GLY A 2 -10.25 -5.99 -5.81
N ILE A 3 -9.72 -4.78 -5.94
CA ILE A 3 -8.45 -4.40 -5.30
C ILE A 3 -8.69 -4.47 -3.78
N SER A 4 -7.85 -5.21 -3.05
CA SER A 4 -7.99 -5.32 -1.59
C SER A 4 -7.73 -3.98 -0.91
N LEU A 5 -8.38 -3.73 0.23
CA LEU A 5 -8.15 -2.53 1.04
C LEU A 5 -6.68 -2.38 1.43
N GLU A 6 -6.01 -3.50 1.74
CA GLU A 6 -4.57 -3.50 2.05
C GLU A 6 -3.71 -2.99 0.89
N LEU A 7 -4.05 -3.36 -0.35
CA LEU A 7 -3.35 -2.85 -1.53
C LEU A 7 -3.66 -1.35 -1.72
N PHE A 8 -4.89 -0.93 -1.43
CA PHE A 8 -5.32 0.45 -1.52
C PHE A 8 -4.55 1.38 -0.55
N ASP A 9 -4.38 0.97 0.70
CA ASP A 9 -3.62 1.73 1.70
C ASP A 9 -2.13 1.75 1.37
N LEU A 10 -1.61 0.63 0.87
CA LEU A 10 -0.20 0.49 0.56
C LEU A 10 0.24 1.35 -0.64
N VAL A 11 -0.61 1.46 -1.67
CA VAL A 11 -0.38 2.41 -2.77
C VAL A 11 -0.49 3.84 -2.28
N TYR A 12 -1.50 4.15 -1.47
CA TYR A 12 -1.71 5.49 -0.91
C TYR A 12 -0.49 5.99 -0.12
N ASP A 13 -0.02 5.20 0.84
CA ASP A 13 1.12 5.55 1.68
C ASP A 13 2.38 5.80 0.84
N GLY A 14 2.60 4.95 -0.18
CA GLY A 14 3.73 5.11 -1.10
C GLY A 14 3.63 6.40 -1.92
N MET A 15 2.44 6.71 -2.41
CA MET A 15 2.15 7.90 -3.22
C MET A 15 2.23 9.21 -2.43
N LEU A 16 1.98 9.18 -1.12
CA LEU A 16 2.17 10.32 -0.23
C LEU A 16 3.63 10.64 0.09
N THR A 17 4.56 9.72 -0.21
CA THR A 17 5.99 9.98 -0.01
C THR A 17 6.56 10.86 -1.13
N THR A 18 7.73 11.46 -0.88
CA THR A 18 8.51 12.17 -1.90
C THR A 18 8.94 11.29 -3.08
N LYS A 19 8.79 9.96 -2.98
CA LYS A 19 9.14 8.98 -4.01
C LYS A 19 7.95 8.57 -4.90
N GLY A 20 6.72 9.01 -4.59
CA GLY A 20 5.53 8.75 -5.40
C GLY A 20 5.36 7.28 -5.81
N ILE A 21 5.13 7.04 -7.11
CA ILE A 21 4.92 5.69 -7.67
C ILE A 21 6.14 4.80 -7.42
N ALA A 22 7.36 5.31 -7.59
CA ALA A 22 8.58 4.54 -7.33
C ALA A 22 8.68 4.11 -5.84
N GLY A 23 8.20 4.95 -4.93
CA GLY A 23 8.07 4.63 -3.51
C GLY A 23 7.04 3.53 -3.25
N ALA A 24 5.87 3.62 -3.88
CA ALA A 24 4.83 2.60 -3.79
C ALA A 24 5.32 1.23 -4.31
N VAL A 25 5.91 1.19 -5.51
CA VAL A 25 6.52 -0.02 -6.09
C VAL A 25 7.56 -0.62 -5.15
N SER A 26 8.50 0.19 -4.67
CA SER A 26 9.55 -0.26 -3.75
C SER A 26 8.97 -0.86 -2.47
N ASN A 27 7.88 -0.28 -1.96
CA ASN A 27 7.22 -0.76 -0.75
C ASN A 27 6.49 -2.09 -0.98
N VAL A 28 5.78 -2.24 -2.10
CA VAL A 28 5.16 -3.53 -2.50
C VAL A 28 6.23 -4.60 -2.59
N THR A 29 7.31 -4.33 -3.33
CA THR A 29 8.43 -5.26 -3.55
C THR A 29 9.06 -5.69 -2.22
N ARG A 30 9.37 -4.74 -1.34
CA ARG A 30 9.95 -5.02 -0.02
C ARG A 30 9.03 -5.91 0.83
N ARG A 31 7.72 -5.62 0.87
CA ARG A 31 6.78 -6.43 1.66
C ARG A 31 6.65 -7.86 1.10
N ARG A 32 6.71 -8.04 -0.21
CA ARG A 32 6.73 -9.38 -0.84
C ARG A 32 7.98 -10.16 -0.50
N GLN A 33 9.16 -9.53 -0.60
CA GLN A 33 10.42 -10.16 -0.17
C GLN A 33 10.37 -10.55 1.31
N LYS A 34 9.88 -9.66 2.18
CA LYS A 34 9.70 -9.96 3.61
C LYS A 34 8.80 -11.17 3.83
N ARG A 35 7.70 -11.28 3.07
CA ARG A 35 6.80 -12.43 3.13
C ARG A 35 7.50 -13.73 2.73
N PHE A 36 8.28 -13.71 1.65
CA PHE A 36 9.08 -14.87 1.23
C PHE A 36 9.97 -15.39 2.36
N TYR A 37 10.80 -14.52 2.95
CA TYR A 37 11.70 -14.93 4.03
C TYR A 37 10.95 -15.41 5.29
N THR A 38 9.78 -14.83 5.57
CA THR A 38 8.92 -15.30 6.68
C THR A 38 8.43 -16.72 6.41
N LEU A 39 7.94 -17.01 5.20
CA LEU A 39 7.50 -18.34 4.82
C LEU A 39 8.66 -19.35 4.84
N LEU A 40 9.84 -18.95 4.38
CA LEU A 40 11.03 -19.79 4.41
C LEU A 40 11.44 -20.15 5.85
N ALA A 41 11.40 -19.18 6.77
CA ALA A 41 11.67 -19.43 8.19
C ALA A 41 10.66 -20.40 8.81
N LEU A 42 9.36 -20.23 8.52
CA LEU A 42 8.32 -21.15 8.98
C LEU A 42 8.51 -22.56 8.43
N ALA A 43 8.87 -22.67 7.14
CA ALA A 43 9.16 -23.95 6.51
C ALA A 43 10.37 -24.64 7.16
N ALA A 44 11.43 -23.91 7.50
CA ALA A 44 12.59 -24.44 8.21
C ALA A 44 12.20 -25.05 9.56
N THR A 45 11.36 -24.36 10.35
CA THR A 45 10.85 -24.89 11.63
C THR A 45 10.03 -26.18 11.44
N VAL A 46 9.24 -26.27 10.38
CA VAL A 46 8.47 -27.50 10.07
C VAL A 46 9.41 -28.63 9.65
N ILE A 47 10.42 -28.34 8.82
CA ILE A 47 11.41 -29.34 8.38
C ILE A 47 12.18 -29.90 9.57
N GLU A 48 12.61 -29.06 10.50
CA GLU A 48 13.28 -29.50 11.72
C GLU A 48 12.40 -30.48 12.51
N LYS A 49 11.11 -30.17 12.68
CA LYS A 49 10.16 -31.09 13.33
C LYS A 49 9.99 -32.40 12.56
N CYS A 50 9.91 -32.36 11.24
CA CYS A 50 9.82 -33.56 10.42
C CYS A 50 11.07 -34.43 10.58
N LYS A 51 12.27 -33.84 10.55
CA LYS A 51 13.54 -34.57 10.73
C LYS A 51 13.70 -35.19 12.12
N LEU A 52 13.13 -34.58 13.15
CA LEU A 52 13.12 -35.16 14.50
C LEU A 52 12.25 -36.43 14.56
N ASN A 53 11.14 -36.47 13.82
CA ASN A 53 10.23 -37.61 13.78
C ASN A 53 10.69 -38.69 12.78
N GLU A 54 11.28 -38.28 11.65
CA GLU A 54 11.74 -39.15 10.57
C GLU A 54 13.15 -38.69 10.14
N PRO A 55 14.22 -39.35 10.61
CA PRO A 55 15.60 -38.94 10.31
C PRO A 55 15.95 -38.95 8.82
N ASN A 56 15.24 -39.75 8.03
CA ASN A 56 15.41 -39.85 6.57
C ASN A 56 14.55 -38.84 5.80
N TYR A 57 13.84 -37.94 6.48
CA TYR A 57 13.01 -36.93 5.85
C TYR A 57 13.85 -36.00 4.95
N SER A 58 13.54 -36.03 3.67
CA SER A 58 14.13 -35.16 2.65
C SER A 58 13.16 -34.03 2.32
N PRO A 59 13.46 -32.77 2.70
CA PRO A 59 12.58 -31.66 2.38
C PRO A 59 12.55 -31.37 0.88
N PRO A 60 11.44 -30.84 0.35
CA PRO A 60 11.39 -30.41 -1.04
C PRO A 60 12.37 -29.26 -1.30
N LEU A 61 12.79 -29.12 -2.56
CA LEU A 61 13.56 -27.96 -2.99
C LEU A 61 12.69 -26.71 -2.90
N PHE A 62 13.19 -25.70 -2.21
CA PHE A 62 12.55 -24.40 -2.16
C PHE A 62 12.96 -23.57 -3.37
N GLN A 63 12.01 -22.81 -3.88
CA GLN A 63 12.29 -21.78 -4.88
C GLN A 63 13.20 -20.69 -4.31
N THR A 64 14.00 -20.08 -5.18
CA THR A 64 14.81 -18.91 -4.80
C THR A 64 13.94 -17.67 -4.64
N VAL A 65 14.47 -16.63 -3.99
CA VAL A 65 13.76 -15.35 -3.87
C VAL A 65 13.48 -14.76 -5.25
N GLU A 66 14.37 -14.92 -6.22
CA GLU A 66 14.19 -14.45 -7.60
C GLU A 66 13.03 -15.16 -8.29
N GLN A 67 12.94 -16.49 -8.14
CA GLN A 67 11.83 -17.30 -8.67
C GLN A 67 10.50 -16.88 -8.05
N TYR A 68 10.47 -16.77 -6.71
CA TYR A 68 9.28 -16.31 -5.99
C TYR A 68 8.85 -14.90 -6.42
N MET A 69 9.80 -13.97 -6.53
CA MET A 69 9.51 -12.59 -6.94
C MET A 69 9.06 -12.49 -8.39
N LYS A 70 9.49 -13.42 -9.26
CA LYS A 70 9.04 -13.51 -10.65
C LYS A 70 7.63 -14.10 -10.76
N GLU A 71 7.34 -15.20 -10.07
CA GLU A 71 6.01 -15.83 -10.03
C GLU A 71 4.98 -14.88 -9.39
N HIS A 72 5.40 -14.18 -8.34
CA HIS A 72 4.62 -13.15 -7.68
C HIS A 72 5.10 -11.76 -8.09
N ALA A 73 5.22 -11.51 -9.40
CA ALA A 73 5.58 -10.19 -9.92
C ALA A 73 4.61 -9.10 -9.42
N CYS A 74 5.16 -7.91 -9.18
CA CYS A 74 4.39 -6.75 -8.74
C CYS A 74 3.35 -6.35 -9.81
N LEU A 75 2.30 -5.67 -9.37
CA LEU A 75 1.44 -4.92 -10.27
C LEU A 75 2.30 -3.93 -11.04
N ASP A 76 2.11 -3.84 -12.36
CA ASP A 76 2.83 -2.89 -13.18
C ASP A 76 2.54 -1.44 -12.75
N ASN A 77 3.36 -0.51 -13.22
CA ASN A 77 3.21 0.91 -12.90
C ASN A 77 1.84 1.46 -13.33
N GLU A 78 1.28 0.96 -14.43
CA GLU A 78 -0.01 1.41 -14.95
C GLU A 78 -1.16 1.00 -14.02
N VAL A 79 -1.10 -0.22 -13.48
CA VAL A 79 -2.07 -0.74 -12.52
C VAL A 79 -1.97 0.05 -11.21
N LEU A 80 -0.75 0.30 -10.70
CA LEU A 80 -0.57 1.12 -9.50
C LEU A 80 -1.08 2.56 -9.70
N GLN A 81 -0.82 3.13 -10.87
CA GLN A 81 -1.35 4.45 -11.23
C GLN A 81 -2.88 4.44 -11.34
N LYS A 82 -3.47 3.39 -11.92
CA LYS A 82 -4.92 3.22 -12.01
C LYS A 82 -5.57 3.06 -10.64
N VAL A 83 -4.94 2.32 -9.73
CA VAL A 83 -5.37 2.20 -8.32
C VAL A 83 -5.36 3.58 -7.67
N TRP A 84 -4.27 4.35 -7.84
CA TRP A 84 -4.16 5.70 -7.31
C TRP A 84 -5.19 6.68 -7.87
N LEU A 85 -5.43 6.69 -9.17
CA LEU A 85 -6.44 7.56 -9.80
C LEU A 85 -7.85 7.23 -9.32
N THR A 86 -8.15 5.94 -9.21
CA THR A 86 -9.43 5.47 -8.64
C THR A 86 -9.58 5.95 -7.21
N GLN A 87 -8.53 5.83 -6.40
CA GLN A 87 -8.50 6.30 -5.02
C GLN A 87 -8.71 7.81 -4.91
N THR A 88 -7.98 8.59 -5.72
CA THR A 88 -8.10 10.05 -5.74
C THR A 88 -9.53 10.46 -6.09
N THR A 89 -10.13 9.81 -7.10
CA THR A 89 -11.52 10.06 -7.50
C THR A 89 -12.50 9.78 -6.36
N VAL A 90 -12.36 8.64 -5.68
CA VAL A 90 -13.23 8.28 -4.56
C VAL A 90 -13.08 9.26 -3.40
N ARG A 91 -11.86 9.63 -3.02
CA ARG A 91 -11.60 10.58 -1.92
C ARG A 91 -12.08 11.99 -2.24
N SER A 92 -11.85 12.50 -3.45
CA SER A 92 -12.35 13.82 -3.86
C SER A 92 -13.87 13.87 -3.78
N ARG A 93 -14.59 12.85 -4.28
CA ARG A 93 -16.05 12.77 -4.17
C ARG A 93 -16.55 12.74 -2.73
N LEU A 94 -15.86 12.03 -1.84
CA LEU A 94 -16.15 11.98 -0.41
C LEU A 94 -15.96 13.35 0.24
N ILE A 95 -14.87 14.05 -0.09
CA ILE A 95 -14.61 15.41 0.41
C ILE A 95 -15.68 16.37 -0.10
N ASP A 96 -16.03 16.32 -1.39
CA ASP A 96 -17.05 17.18 -1.98
C ASP A 96 -18.43 16.95 -1.35
N ALA A 97 -18.81 15.68 -1.14
CA ALA A 97 -20.04 15.32 -0.47
C ALA A 97 -20.03 15.78 1.00
N HIS A 98 -18.90 15.62 1.70
CA HIS A 98 -18.75 16.10 3.07
C HIS A 98 -18.84 17.62 3.14
N MET A 99 -18.24 18.34 2.19
CA MET A 99 -18.25 19.80 2.08
C MET A 99 -19.63 20.36 1.67
N SER A 100 -20.43 19.61 0.93
CA SER A 100 -21.79 20.03 0.57
C SER A 100 -22.78 19.85 1.73
N VAL A 101 -22.57 18.83 2.57
CA VAL A 101 -23.39 18.56 3.76
C VAL A 101 -22.95 19.41 4.95
N SER A 102 -21.64 19.61 5.11
CA SER A 102 -21.11 20.54 6.08
C SER A 102 -21.40 21.94 5.57
N LYS A 103 -22.24 22.72 6.26
CA LYS A 103 -22.24 24.18 6.09
C LYS A 103 -20.87 24.70 6.55
N CYS A 104 -19.85 24.57 5.71
CA CYS A 104 -18.62 25.33 5.85
C CYS A 104 -19.03 26.78 5.65
N ALA A 105 -19.44 27.41 6.75
CA ALA A 105 -19.64 28.84 6.80
C ALA A 105 -18.34 29.45 6.29
N LYS A 106 -18.38 30.00 5.07
CA LYS A 106 -17.32 30.88 4.59
C LYS A 106 -17.26 31.98 5.64
N VAL A 107 -16.29 31.90 6.55
CA VAL A 107 -15.99 33.00 7.46
C VAL A 107 -15.27 34.03 6.58
N THR A 108 -16.05 34.79 5.82
CA THR A 108 -15.61 36.07 5.29
C THR A 108 -15.45 36.98 6.50
N LYS A 109 -14.26 36.99 7.10
CA LYS A 109 -13.81 38.13 7.89
C LYS A 109 -13.71 39.32 6.93
N VAL A 110 -14.82 40.02 6.73
CA VAL A 110 -14.82 41.38 6.20
C VAL A 110 -14.17 42.21 7.29
N ASP A 111 -12.89 42.53 7.11
CA ASP A 111 -12.21 43.51 7.93
C ASP A 111 -12.88 44.87 7.69
N ARG A 112 -13.74 45.29 8.63
CA ARG A 112 -14.29 46.64 8.68
C ARG A 112 -13.30 47.54 9.43
N SER A 113 -12.07 47.67 8.95
CA SER A 113 -11.20 48.78 9.35
C SER A 113 -11.63 50.08 8.64
N GLN A 114 -12.90 50.47 8.83
CA GLN A 114 -13.28 51.87 8.70
C GLN A 114 -12.65 52.62 9.87
N LYS A 115 -11.57 53.36 9.59
CA LYS A 115 -11.40 54.72 10.11
C LYS A 115 -10.76 55.59 9.03
N PHE A 116 -11.60 56.17 8.18
CA PHE A 116 -11.30 57.50 7.65
C PHE A 116 -11.14 58.43 8.84
N ARG A 117 -9.98 59.06 8.99
CA ARG A 117 -9.88 60.33 9.69
C ARG A 117 -9.33 61.36 8.70
N SER A 118 -10.13 62.42 8.58
CA SER A 118 -9.88 63.69 7.92
C SER A 118 -8.54 64.32 8.27
#